data_AF-A0A0B7KEY4-F1
#
_entry.id   AF-A0A0B7KEY4-F1
#
_cell.length_a   1.000
_cell.length_b   1.000
_cell.length_c   1.000
_cell.angle_alpha   90.00
_cell.angle_beta   90.00
_cell.angle_gamma   90.00
#
_symmetry.space_group_name_H-M   'P 1'
#
loop_
_entity.id
_entity.type
_entity.pdbx_description
1 polymer ?
#
loop_
_entity_poly.entity_id
_entity_poly.type
_entity_poly.pdbx_seq_one_letter_code
_entity_poly.pdbx_strand_id
1 'polypeptide(L)'
;MKFSLFFISLSLTSVLARPSLETRSAPVQVAHLTFHAGPASYDLAVPADGTEVFTNSDLSVSIIDAPDYNAGTQCFFKTDGEKTIVHSIDTSDGSQHLIIGPPQPVRSVTCQGMCVPTYGECYGSDGQYIGPCCNGFCAATRCRPWNIGN
;
A
#
# COMPACT_ATOMS: atom_id res chain seq x y z
N MET A 1 -53.41 -6.32 65.89
CA MET A 1 -53.19 -5.75 64.56
C MET A 1 -51.70 -5.85 64.26
N LYS A 2 -51.31 -6.61 63.24
CA LYS A 2 -49.92 -6.99 62.93
C LYS A 2 -49.64 -6.48 61.52
N PHE A 3 -48.82 -5.44 61.38
CA PHE A 3 -48.57 -4.78 60.09
C PHE A 3 -47.13 -5.01 59.63
N SER A 4 -47.02 -5.39 58.37
CA SER A 4 -45.86 -5.82 57.60
C SER A 4 -44.71 -4.82 57.49
N LEU A 5 -43.50 -5.35 57.22
CA LEU A 5 -42.50 -4.69 56.37
C LEU A 5 -41.89 -5.72 55.42
N PHE A 6 -42.21 -5.60 54.13
CA PHE A 6 -41.59 -6.31 53.01
C PHE A 6 -40.34 -5.55 52.58
N PHE A 7 -39.19 -6.22 52.54
CA PHE A 7 -37.95 -5.68 51.96
C PHE A 7 -37.88 -6.05 50.48
N ILE A 8 -37.89 -5.06 49.58
CA ILE A 8 -37.66 -5.22 48.14
C ILE A 8 -36.20 -4.86 47.86
N SER A 9 -35.39 -5.84 47.48
CA SER A 9 -34.00 -5.65 47.04
C SER A 9 -33.94 -5.36 45.54
N LEU A 10 -33.55 -4.13 45.18
CA LEU A 10 -33.34 -3.66 43.81
C LEU A 10 -31.87 -3.89 43.40
N SER A 11 -31.62 -4.81 42.47
CA SER A 11 -30.28 -5.04 41.91
C SER A 11 -30.08 -4.16 40.67
N LEU A 12 -29.15 -3.21 40.73
CA LEU A 12 -28.70 -2.43 39.58
C LEU A 12 -27.72 -3.27 38.74
N THR A 13 -28.12 -3.68 37.55
CA THR A 13 -27.22 -4.23 36.53
C THR A 13 -26.51 -3.08 35.82
N SER A 14 -25.25 -2.84 36.14
CA SER A 14 -24.38 -1.92 35.40
C SER A 14 -24.00 -2.54 34.05
N VAL A 15 -24.65 -2.09 32.98
CA VAL A 15 -24.26 -2.39 31.59
C VAL A 15 -22.98 -1.61 31.29
N LEU A 16 -21.85 -2.30 31.22
CA LEU A 16 -20.61 -1.72 30.70
C LEU A 16 -20.74 -1.58 29.19
N ALA A 17 -21.08 -0.37 28.73
CA ALA A 17 -20.94 0.01 27.33
C ALA A 17 -19.46 -0.07 26.95
N ARG A 18 -19.09 -1.09 26.16
CA ARG A 18 -17.76 -1.16 25.55
C ARG A 18 -17.68 -0.02 24.52
N PRO A 19 -16.68 0.88 24.58
CA PRO A 19 -16.45 1.78 23.46
C PRO A 19 -16.18 0.91 22.22
N SER A 20 -16.94 1.12 21.15
CA SER A 20 -16.57 0.57 19.86
C SER A 20 -15.19 1.12 19.53
N LEU A 21 -14.21 0.23 19.40
CA LEU A 21 -12.96 0.53 18.69
C LEU A 21 -13.37 0.86 17.27
N GLU A 22 -13.64 2.14 17.02
CA GLU A 22 -13.59 2.69 15.68
C GLU A 22 -12.12 2.59 15.30
N THR A 23 -11.75 1.47 14.67
CA THR A 23 -10.53 1.38 13.89
C THR A 23 -10.56 2.61 12.99
N ARG A 24 -9.75 3.62 13.31
CA ARG A 24 -9.42 4.67 12.37
C ARG A 24 -8.70 3.96 11.23
N SER A 25 -9.45 3.46 10.27
CA SER A 25 -8.92 2.94 9.02
C SER A 25 -8.20 4.12 8.41
N ALA A 26 -6.87 4.12 8.50
CA ALA A 26 -6.06 5.08 7.77
C ALA A 26 -6.52 5.03 6.29
N PRO A 27 -6.55 6.17 5.58
CA PRO A 27 -6.96 6.17 4.18
C PRO A 27 -6.07 5.20 3.41
N VAL A 28 -6.72 4.34 2.62
CA VAL A 28 -6.03 3.40 1.72
C VAL A 28 -5.15 4.19 0.77
N GLN A 29 -3.87 3.83 0.69
CA GLN A 29 -2.95 4.44 -0.27
C GLN A 29 -3.32 4.02 -1.69
N VAL A 30 -3.03 4.88 -2.67
CA VAL A 30 -3.29 4.61 -4.08
C VAL A 30 -1.94 4.66 -4.79
N ALA A 31 -1.59 3.58 -5.49
CA ALA A 31 -0.42 3.53 -6.34
C ALA A 31 -0.76 4.14 -7.71
N HIS A 32 -0.02 5.16 -8.14
CA HIS A 32 -0.18 5.74 -9.47
C HIS A 32 0.86 5.13 -10.39
N LEU A 33 0.41 4.25 -11.28
CA LEU A 33 1.28 3.48 -12.16
C LEU A 33 1.19 3.99 -13.58
N THR A 34 2.33 4.14 -14.26
CA THR A 34 2.38 4.44 -15.70
C THR A 34 2.97 3.24 -16.44
N PHE A 35 2.24 2.69 -17.40
CA PHE A 35 2.65 1.52 -18.18
C PHE A 35 3.17 1.97 -19.53
N HIS A 36 4.37 1.51 -19.92
CA HIS A 36 5.00 1.84 -21.19
C HIS A 36 5.09 0.61 -22.09
N ALA A 37 4.61 0.76 -23.32
CA ALA A 37 4.55 -0.26 -24.36
C ALA A 37 5.09 0.29 -25.68
N GLY A 38 6.42 0.28 -25.83
CA GLY A 38 7.08 0.90 -26.98
C GLY A 38 6.83 2.42 -27.02
N PRO A 39 6.20 2.97 -28.08
CA PRO A 39 5.89 4.40 -28.18
C PRO A 39 4.60 4.82 -27.45
N ALA A 40 3.83 3.87 -26.89
CA ALA A 40 2.55 4.14 -26.23
C ALA A 40 2.65 3.98 -24.71
N SER A 41 1.84 4.74 -23.97
CA SER A 41 1.72 4.62 -22.51
C SER A 41 0.30 4.88 -22.02
N TYR A 42 0.00 4.41 -20.81
CA TYR A 42 -1.25 4.71 -20.11
C TYR A 42 -1.04 4.71 -18.58
N ASP A 43 -1.89 5.46 -17.88
CA ASP A 43 -1.86 5.58 -16.42
C ASP A 43 -2.97 4.74 -15.77
N LEU A 44 -2.70 4.23 -14.57
CA LEU A 44 -3.67 3.51 -13.75
C LEU A 44 -3.47 3.86 -12.27
N ALA A 45 -4.55 4.23 -11.60
CA ALA A 45 -4.59 4.38 -10.16
C ALA A 45 -5.08 3.07 -9.53
N VAL A 46 -4.26 2.44 -8.67
CA VAL A 46 -4.56 1.16 -8.03
C VAL A 46 -4.64 1.34 -6.52
N PRO A 47 -5.82 1.20 -5.89
CA PRO A 47 -5.94 1.20 -4.44
C PRO A 47 -5.13 0.05 -3.82
N ALA A 48 -4.42 0.33 -2.73
CA ALA A 48 -3.60 -0.63 -1.99
C ALA A 48 -4.41 -1.44 -0.95
N ASP A 49 -5.67 -1.73 -1.23
CA ASP A 49 -6.59 -2.49 -0.37
C ASP A 49 -6.66 -3.98 -0.72
N GLY A 50 -5.89 -4.44 -1.71
CA GLY A 50 -5.91 -5.80 -2.20
C GLY A 50 -6.99 -6.08 -3.24
N THR A 51 -7.72 -5.07 -3.72
CA THR A 51 -8.67 -5.23 -4.83
C THR A 51 -7.95 -5.38 -6.17
N GLU A 52 -8.50 -6.21 -7.05
CA GLU A 52 -7.97 -6.41 -8.41
C GLU A 52 -8.53 -5.32 -9.35
N VAL A 53 -7.63 -4.56 -9.96
CA VAL A 53 -7.96 -3.51 -10.94
C VAL A 53 -7.56 -3.99 -12.34
N PHE A 54 -8.54 -4.07 -13.24
CA PHE A 54 -8.31 -4.47 -14.64
C PHE A 54 -7.78 -3.31 -15.47
N THR A 55 -6.73 -3.57 -16.25
CA THR A 55 -6.10 -2.56 -17.13
C THR A 55 -6.91 -2.31 -18.40
N ASN A 56 -7.63 -3.32 -18.89
CA ASN A 56 -8.37 -3.32 -20.16
C ASN A 56 -7.53 -2.85 -21.37
N SER A 57 -6.26 -3.25 -21.40
CA SER A 57 -5.32 -2.90 -22.46
C SER A 57 -4.67 -4.15 -23.06
N ASP A 58 -4.48 -4.15 -24.38
CA ASP A 58 -3.74 -5.17 -25.13
C ASP A 58 -2.31 -4.74 -25.48
N LEU A 59 -1.86 -3.61 -24.95
CA LEU A 59 -0.51 -3.10 -25.21
C LEU A 59 0.55 -3.99 -24.55
N SER A 60 1.62 -4.32 -25.28
CA SER A 60 2.76 -5.08 -24.76
C SER A 60 3.64 -4.22 -23.87
N VAL A 61 3.35 -4.20 -22.58
CA VAL A 61 4.08 -3.41 -21.58
C VAL A 61 5.46 -4.00 -21.32
N SER A 62 6.48 -3.15 -21.33
CA SER A 62 7.86 -3.50 -21.01
C SER A 62 8.39 -2.80 -19.76
N ILE A 63 7.81 -1.64 -19.40
CA ILE A 63 8.23 -0.83 -18.24
C ILE A 63 6.97 -0.35 -17.51
N ILE A 64 6.99 -0.36 -16.18
CA ILE A 64 5.98 0.26 -15.33
C ILE A 64 6.67 1.21 -14.36
N ASP A 65 6.25 2.45 -14.34
CA ASP A 65 6.73 3.44 -13.38
C ASP A 65 5.84 3.44 -12.15
N ALA A 66 6.44 3.53 -10.97
CA ALA A 66 5.75 3.61 -9.69
C ALA A 66 6.41 4.69 -8.80
N PRO A 67 6.16 5.98 -9.09
CA PRO A 67 6.88 7.08 -8.45
C PRO A 67 6.52 7.28 -6.97
N ASP A 68 5.35 6.79 -6.53
CA ASP A 68 4.76 7.10 -5.24
C ASP A 68 4.35 5.88 -4.41
N TYR A 69 4.69 4.67 -4.87
CA TYR A 69 4.36 3.44 -4.17
C TYR A 69 5.41 2.35 -4.41
N ASN A 70 5.60 1.45 -3.43
CA ASN A 70 6.56 0.36 -3.53
C ASN A 70 5.98 -0.81 -4.34
N ALA A 71 5.60 -0.52 -5.59
CA ALA A 71 4.86 -1.45 -6.44
C ALA A 71 5.63 -2.74 -6.73
N GLY A 72 6.97 -2.70 -6.71
CA GLY A 72 7.78 -3.88 -6.94
C GLY A 72 7.60 -4.98 -5.88
N THR A 73 7.33 -4.61 -4.64
CA THR A 73 7.13 -5.59 -3.56
C THR A 73 5.69 -5.68 -3.06
N GLN A 74 4.89 -4.64 -3.30
CA GLN A 74 3.54 -4.52 -2.76
C GLN A 74 2.44 -4.60 -3.84
N CYS A 75 2.79 -4.75 -5.12
CA CYS A 75 1.83 -5.00 -6.18
C CYS A 75 2.11 -6.32 -6.91
N PHE A 76 1.03 -6.98 -7.29
CA PHE A 76 1.02 -8.17 -8.13
C PHE A 76 0.45 -7.81 -9.50
N PHE A 77 1.19 -8.14 -10.55
CA PHE A 77 0.81 -7.89 -11.93
C PHE A 77 0.42 -9.21 -12.59
N LYS A 78 -0.81 -9.33 -13.07
CA LYS A 78 -1.25 -10.48 -13.85
C LYS A 78 -1.02 -10.20 -15.33
N THR A 79 -0.42 -11.15 -16.03
CA THR A 79 -0.09 -11.05 -17.47
C THR A 79 -0.56 -12.30 -18.20
N ASP A 80 -0.59 -12.24 -19.54
CA ASP A 80 -1.04 -13.36 -20.37
C ASP A 80 -0.10 -14.58 -20.34
N GLY A 81 1.19 -14.34 -20.16
CA GLY A 81 2.20 -15.38 -20.17
C GLY A 81 3.10 -15.33 -18.95
N GLU A 82 4.09 -16.22 -18.98
CA GLU A 82 5.22 -16.18 -18.07
C GLU A 82 5.95 -14.85 -18.22
N LYS A 83 6.41 -14.32 -17.09
CA LYS A 83 7.14 -13.06 -17.03
C LYS A 83 8.20 -13.11 -15.96
N THR A 84 9.20 -12.28 -16.14
CA THR A 84 10.08 -11.81 -15.09
C THR A 84 9.81 -10.32 -14.88
N ILE A 85 9.70 -9.91 -13.61
CA ILE A 85 9.67 -8.50 -13.24
C ILE A 85 10.97 -8.18 -12.52
N VAL A 86 11.71 -7.19 -13.00
CA VAL A 86 12.95 -6.71 -12.39
C VAL A 86 12.76 -5.28 -11.92
N HIS A 87 13.19 -4.99 -10.70
CA HIS A 87 13.18 -3.62 -10.20
C HIS A 87 14.41 -2.89 -10.72
N SER A 88 14.17 -1.76 -11.35
CA SER A 88 15.21 -0.84 -11.80
C SER A 88 14.99 0.51 -11.14
N ILE A 89 16.08 1.22 -10.92
CA ILE A 89 16.07 2.57 -10.37
C ILE A 89 16.74 3.44 -11.42
N ASP A 90 16.07 4.50 -11.87
CA ASP A 90 16.76 5.52 -12.64
C ASP A 90 17.66 6.32 -11.71
N THR A 91 18.97 6.23 -11.96
CA THR A 91 19.99 6.88 -11.12
C THR A 91 19.99 8.40 -11.25
N SER A 92 19.35 8.97 -12.26
CA SER A 92 19.31 10.41 -12.53
C SER A 92 18.28 11.13 -11.64
N ASP A 93 17.07 10.58 -11.53
CA ASP A 93 15.96 11.17 -10.77
C ASP A 93 15.57 10.34 -9.53
N GLY A 94 16.11 9.14 -9.38
CA GLY A 94 15.80 8.22 -8.28
C GLY A 94 14.43 7.56 -8.40
N SER A 95 13.81 7.59 -9.58
CA SER A 95 12.50 6.96 -9.82
C SER A 95 12.60 5.44 -9.89
N GLN A 96 11.54 4.77 -9.45
CA GLN A 96 11.43 3.32 -9.47
C GLN A 96 10.69 2.86 -10.72
N HIS A 97 11.29 1.92 -11.43
CA HIS A 97 10.73 1.23 -12.58
C HIS A 97 10.64 -0.27 -12.35
N LEU A 98 9.64 -0.89 -12.94
CA LEU A 98 9.49 -2.34 -13.03
C LEU A 98 9.63 -2.73 -14.49
N ILE A 99 10.68 -3.49 -14.80
CA ILE A 99 10.94 -3.99 -16.15
C ILE A 99 10.25 -5.35 -16.29
N ILE A 100 9.36 -5.48 -17.27
CA ILE A 100 8.65 -6.72 -17.58
C ILE A 100 9.27 -7.36 -18.82
N GLY A 101 9.77 -8.59 -18.67
CA GLY A 101 10.34 -9.39 -19.74
C GLY A 101 9.71 -10.78 -19.83
N PRO A 102 9.28 -11.26 -21.02
CA PRO A 102 9.16 -10.52 -22.27
C PRO A 102 8.02 -9.46 -22.21
N PRO A 103 8.08 -8.40 -23.06
CA PRO A 103 7.00 -7.41 -23.16
C PRO A 103 5.66 -8.06 -23.50
N GLN A 104 4.63 -7.78 -22.72
CA GLN A 104 3.32 -8.44 -22.85
C GLN A 104 2.19 -7.64 -22.19
N PRO A 105 0.92 -7.90 -22.53
CA PRO A 105 -0.21 -7.27 -21.88
C PRO A 105 -0.25 -7.58 -20.38
N VAL A 106 -0.39 -6.53 -19.58
CA VAL A 106 -0.80 -6.64 -18.17
C VAL A 106 -2.31 -6.63 -18.14
N ARG A 107 -2.94 -7.64 -17.54
CA ARG A 107 -4.40 -7.81 -17.50
C ARG A 107 -5.04 -7.18 -16.27
N SER A 108 -4.35 -7.28 -15.14
CA SER A 108 -4.80 -6.67 -13.90
C SER A 108 -3.63 -6.43 -12.97
N VAL A 109 -3.85 -5.51 -12.04
CA VAL A 109 -2.93 -5.18 -10.96
C VAL A 109 -3.68 -5.27 -9.64
N THR A 110 -3.02 -5.83 -8.64
CA THR A 110 -3.50 -5.84 -7.26
C THR A 110 -2.40 -5.27 -6.39
N CYS A 111 -2.65 -4.18 -5.69
CA CYS A 111 -1.71 -3.63 -4.72
C CYS A 111 -2.25 -3.83 -3.31
N GLN A 112 -1.37 -4.12 -2.36
CA GLN A 112 -1.77 -4.29 -0.96
C GLN A 112 -0.71 -3.75 -0.01
N GLY A 113 -1.19 -3.11 1.05
CA GLY A 113 -0.36 -2.66 2.16
C GLY A 113 -0.21 -1.15 2.17
N MET A 114 0.85 -0.69 2.83
CA MET A 114 1.19 0.71 2.93
C MET A 114 2.70 0.87 2.84
N CYS A 115 3.13 2.03 2.39
CA CYS A 115 4.52 2.44 2.43
C CYS A 115 4.63 3.83 3.08
N VAL A 116 5.83 4.16 3.51
CA VAL A 116 6.17 5.44 4.12
C VAL A 116 6.69 6.36 3.02
N PRO A 117 6.13 7.58 2.88
CA PRO A 117 6.59 8.52 1.86
C PRO A 117 8.05 8.93 2.11
N THR A 118 8.70 9.47 1.08
CA THR A 118 10.07 9.98 1.17
C THR A 118 10.21 10.95 2.36
N TYR A 119 11.29 10.82 3.14
CA TYR A 119 11.56 11.53 4.39
C TYR A 119 10.64 11.22 5.57
N GLY A 120 9.64 10.35 5.41
CA GLY A 120 8.86 9.79 6.52
C GLY A 120 9.68 8.84 7.39
N GLU A 121 9.12 8.45 8.53
CA GLU A 121 9.78 7.55 9.49
C GLU A 121 9.51 6.09 9.12
N CYS A 122 10.56 5.38 8.71
CA CYS A 122 10.50 3.94 8.46
C CYS A 122 10.74 3.12 9.75
N TYR A 123 11.33 3.74 10.77
CA TYR A 123 11.39 3.23 12.14
C TYR A 123 10.95 4.32 13.12
N GLY A 124 10.13 3.94 14.10
CA GLY A 124 9.75 4.78 15.20
C GLY A 124 10.92 5.06 16.16
N SER A 125 10.73 6.01 17.08
CA SER A 125 11.71 6.36 18.11
C SER A 125 11.98 5.22 19.11
N ASP A 126 11.07 4.26 19.20
CA ASP A 126 11.16 3.02 19.94
C ASP A 126 11.88 1.89 19.17
N GLY A 127 12.32 2.15 17.93
CA GLY A 127 12.93 1.17 17.05
C GLY A 127 11.91 0.23 16.39
N GLN A 128 10.61 0.49 16.48
CA GLN A 128 9.59 -0.30 15.80
C GLN A 128 9.59 -0.01 14.29
N TYR A 129 9.59 -1.06 13.47
CA TYR A 129 9.45 -0.91 12.02
C TYR A 129 8.03 -0.43 11.66
N ILE A 130 7.95 0.69 10.95
CA ILE A 130 6.68 1.31 10.55
C ILE A 130 6.24 0.79 9.18
N GLY A 131 7.17 0.68 8.23
CA GLY A 131 6.86 0.20 6.88
C GLY A 131 7.98 0.48 5.88
N PRO A 132 7.87 -0.09 4.67
CA PRO A 132 8.85 0.13 3.61
C PRO A 132 8.71 1.54 3.05
N CYS A 133 9.76 2.08 2.46
CA CYS A 133 9.69 3.37 1.79
C CYS A 133 8.98 3.24 0.44
N CYS A 134 8.12 4.20 0.09
CA CYS A 134 7.32 4.14 -1.14
C CYS A 134 8.20 4.16 -2.40
N ASN A 135 9.13 5.11 -2.47
CA ASN A 135 10.09 5.22 -3.57
C ASN A 135 11.45 5.57 -2.98
N GLY A 136 12.13 4.55 -2.47
CA GLY A 136 13.39 4.75 -1.78
C GLY A 136 13.78 3.61 -0.86
N PHE A 137 14.75 3.90 0.01
CA PHE A 137 15.22 2.98 1.03
C PHE A 137 15.18 3.63 2.42
N CYS A 138 15.14 2.78 3.44
CA CYS A 138 15.19 3.22 4.82
C CYS A 138 16.65 3.42 5.25
N ALA A 139 17.04 4.64 5.61
CA ALA A 139 18.37 4.96 6.12
C ALA A 139 18.25 5.52 7.55
N ALA A 140 18.89 4.84 8.51
CA ALA A 140 18.65 5.03 9.93
C ALA A 140 17.16 4.86 10.27
N THR A 141 16.44 5.95 10.56
CA THR A 141 15.02 5.93 10.92
C THR A 141 14.10 6.55 9.87
N ARG A 142 14.64 7.04 8.75
CA ARG A 142 13.87 7.79 7.75
C ARG A 142 14.04 7.26 6.34
N CYS A 143 12.97 7.37 5.56
CA CYS A 143 12.99 7.10 4.14
C CYS A 143 13.85 8.12 3.39
N ARG A 144 14.72 7.63 2.51
CA ARG A 144 15.53 8.43 1.60
C ARG A 144 15.18 8.05 0.17
N PRO A 145 15.16 9.02 -0.76
CA PRO A 145 14.98 8.70 -2.16
C PRO A 145 16.20 7.91 -2.66
N TRP A 146 16.10 7.26 -3.80
CA TRP A 146 17.20 6.48 -4.35
C TRP A 146 18.39 7.34 -4.83
N ASN A 147 18.15 8.61 -5.17
CA ASN A 147 19.16 9.56 -5.66
C ASN A 147 19.85 10.33 -4.53
N ILE A 148 20.74 9.67 -3.78
CA ILE A 148 21.47 10.27 -2.65
C ILE A 148 22.77 11.02 -3.02
N GLY A 149 23.01 11.34 -4.30
CA GLY A 149 24.36 11.72 -4.78
C GLY A 149 24.49 12.83 -5.82
N ASN A 150 23.50 13.72 -5.97
CA ASN A 150 23.64 14.91 -6.83
C ASN A 150 24.01 16.16 -6.03
#